data_AF-A0A7S3MGG7-F1
#
_entry.id   AF-A0A7S3MGG7-F1
#
_cell.length_a   1.000
_cell.length_b   1.000
_cell.length_c   1.000
_cell.angle_alpha   90.00
_cell.angle_beta   90.00
_cell.angle_gamma   90.00
#
_symmetry.space_group_name_H-M   'P 1'
#
loop_
_entity.id
_entity.type
_entity.pdbx_description
1 polymer ?
#
loop_
_entity_poly.entity_id
_entity_poly.type
_entity_poly.pdbx_seq_one_letter_code
_entity_poly.pdbx_strand_id
1 'polypeptide(L)'
;MVEKIHFNCFLCPSLHSECSTHLVILNSDSFNAKLTGSMWSKCNLKVCADGGANRLFDSLSPEARADCIPNYIVGDLDSLRPEVKEYYENRGTLVKKMASQDENDLDKA
;
A
#
# COMPACT_ATOMS: atom_id res chain seq x y z
N MET A 1 15.50 -22.58 -2.80
CA MET A 1 14.82 -22.49 -4.11
C MET A 1 13.56 -21.68 -3.87
N VAL A 2 13.55 -20.40 -4.22
CA VAL A 2 12.38 -19.54 -3.97
C VAL A 2 11.43 -19.75 -5.13
N GLU A 3 10.33 -20.46 -4.89
CA GLU A 3 9.23 -20.56 -5.85
C GLU A 3 8.64 -19.17 -6.07
N LYS A 4 8.81 -18.62 -7.27
CA LYS A 4 8.12 -17.40 -7.67
C LYS A 4 6.67 -17.76 -7.97
N ILE A 5 5.80 -17.46 -7.03
CA ILE A 5 4.36 -17.57 -7.21
C ILE A 5 3.89 -16.35 -8.00
N HIS A 6 3.68 -16.51 -9.32
CA HIS A 6 2.99 -15.52 -10.15
C HIS A 6 1.56 -15.97 -10.43
N PHE A 7 0.65 -15.67 -9.51
CA PHE A 7 -0.79 -15.79 -9.78
C PHE A 7 -1.33 -14.45 -10.25
N ASN A 8 -1.46 -14.28 -11.58
CA ASN A 8 -2.15 -13.15 -12.20
C ASN A 8 -3.68 -13.28 -12.12
N CYS A 9 -4.22 -14.14 -11.26
CA CYS A 9 -5.67 -14.35 -11.14
C CYS A 9 -6.43 -13.07 -10.75
N PHE A 10 -5.80 -12.13 -10.03
CA PHE A 10 -6.37 -10.80 -9.75
C PHE A 10 -6.63 -9.94 -11.01
N LEU A 11 -5.96 -10.26 -12.13
CA LEU A 11 -6.20 -9.63 -13.43
C LEU A 11 -7.35 -10.28 -14.21
N CYS A 12 -7.79 -11.47 -13.82
CA CYS A 12 -8.78 -12.27 -14.56
C CYS A 12 -10.02 -12.57 -13.69
N PRO A 13 -11.13 -11.83 -13.86
CA PRO A 13 -12.33 -11.95 -13.02
C PRO A 13 -12.97 -13.35 -12.99
N SER A 14 -12.73 -14.16 -14.03
CA SER A 14 -13.32 -15.49 -14.23
C SER A 14 -12.62 -16.62 -13.47
N LEU A 15 -11.46 -16.37 -12.85
CA LEU A 15 -10.73 -17.32 -12.00
C LEU A 15 -10.84 -16.92 -10.52
N HIS A 16 -12.07 -16.77 -10.03
CA HIS A 16 -12.32 -16.57 -8.59
C HIS A 16 -12.35 -17.91 -7.86
N SER A 17 -11.17 -18.43 -7.51
CA SER A 17 -11.00 -19.02 -6.19
C SER A 17 -10.87 -17.86 -5.19
N GLU A 18 -11.44 -17.96 -3.99
CA GLU A 18 -11.40 -16.92 -2.93
C GLU A 18 -9.95 -16.60 -2.51
N CYS A 19 -9.24 -15.84 -3.34
CA CYS A 19 -7.86 -15.44 -3.09
C CYS A 19 -7.88 -14.04 -2.50
N SER A 20 -7.65 -13.94 -1.19
CA SER A 20 -7.47 -12.65 -0.53
C SER A 20 -6.30 -11.91 -1.19
N THR A 21 -6.62 -10.85 -1.93
CA THR A 21 -5.61 -10.06 -2.63
C THR A 21 -5.18 -8.91 -1.73
N HIS A 22 -3.87 -8.72 -1.61
CA HIS A 22 -3.28 -7.70 -0.75
C HIS A 22 -2.49 -6.73 -1.65
N LEU A 23 -2.57 -5.43 -1.34
CA LEU A 23 -1.86 -4.38 -2.06
C LEU A 23 -0.81 -3.75 -1.15
N VAL A 24 0.45 -3.81 -1.58
CA VAL A 24 1.55 -3.10 -0.91
C VAL A 24 2.01 -1.96 -1.81
N ILE A 25 2.04 -0.74 -1.27
CA ILE A 25 2.51 0.46 -1.96
C ILE A 25 3.86 0.85 -1.41
N LEU A 26 4.87 0.83 -2.28
CA LEU A 26 6.26 1.17 -1.95
C LEU A 26 6.57 2.63 -2.31
N ASN A 27 7.65 3.17 -1.74
CA ASN A 27 8.20 4.46 -2.10
C ASN A 27 8.98 4.39 -3.44
N SER A 28 8.28 4.18 -4.56
CA SER A 28 8.88 4.09 -5.90
C SER A 28 8.37 5.19 -6.83
N ASP A 29 9.25 5.71 -7.69
CA ASP A 29 8.90 6.65 -8.77
C ASP A 29 8.02 5.99 -9.86
N SER A 30 7.92 4.66 -9.86
CA SER A 30 7.06 3.89 -10.78
C SER A 30 5.59 3.80 -10.34
N PHE A 31 5.19 4.55 -9.31
CA PHE A 31 3.80 4.56 -8.83
C PHE A 31 2.82 4.94 -9.94
N ASN A 32 1.76 4.15 -10.12
CA ASN A 32 0.74 4.37 -11.13
C ASN A 32 -0.65 4.50 -10.49
N ALA A 33 -1.15 5.73 -10.37
CA ALA A 33 -2.43 6.01 -9.74
C ALA A 33 -3.61 5.26 -10.37
N LYS A 34 -3.63 5.11 -11.70
CA LYS A 34 -4.71 4.42 -12.42
C LYS A 34 -4.72 2.92 -12.11
N LEU A 35 -3.54 2.30 -12.09
CA LEU A 35 -3.40 0.90 -11.71
C LEU A 35 -3.77 0.71 -10.23
N THR A 36 -3.25 1.56 -9.35
CA THR A 36 -3.55 1.54 -7.91
C THR A 36 -5.04 1.62 -7.67
N GLY A 37 -5.75 2.57 -8.28
CA GLY A 37 -7.21 2.67 -8.16
C GLY A 37 -7.96 1.43 -8.68
N SER A 38 -7.49 0.83 -9.77
CA SER A 38 -8.08 -0.40 -10.33
C SER A 38 -7.85 -1.62 -9.44
N MET A 39 -6.74 -1.68 -8.71
CA MET A 39 -6.45 -2.74 -7.74
C MET A 39 -7.13 -2.50 -6.40
N TRP A 40 -7.34 -1.24 -6.04
CA TRP A 40 -7.82 -0.85 -4.72
C TRP A 40 -9.13 -1.55 -4.32
N SER A 41 -10.09 -1.62 -5.25
CA SER A 41 -11.39 -2.27 -5.05
C SER A 41 -11.32 -3.80 -5.03
N LYS A 42 -10.22 -4.39 -5.51
CA LYS A 42 -10.02 -5.84 -5.57
C LYS A 42 -9.24 -6.39 -4.38
N CYS A 43 -8.56 -5.53 -3.63
CA CYS A 43 -7.74 -5.94 -2.50
C CYS A 43 -8.50 -5.82 -1.18
N ASN A 44 -8.36 -6.80 -0.30
CA ASN A 44 -8.94 -6.77 1.04
C ASN A 44 -8.05 -6.01 2.02
N LEU A 45 -6.73 -6.15 1.86
CA LEU A 45 -5.74 -5.43 2.65
C LEU A 45 -4.93 -4.48 1.77
N LYS A 46 -4.71 -3.26 2.26
CA LYS A 46 -3.85 -2.25 1.63
C LYS A 46 -2.84 -1.73 2.65
N VAL A 47 -1.57 -1.83 2.32
CA VAL A 47 -0.45 -1.43 3.17
C VAL A 47 0.42 -0.46 2.39
N CYS A 48 0.82 0.62 3.03
CA CYS A 48 1.87 1.50 2.53
C CYS A 48 3.16 1.24 3.31
N ALA A 49 4.25 0.98 2.60
CA ALA A 49 5.58 0.89 3.19
C ALA A 49 6.18 2.29 3.27
N ASP A 50 6.19 2.86 4.48
CA ASP A 50 6.74 4.16 4.85
C ASP A 50 6.41 5.26 3.82
N GLY A 51 7.39 5.73 3.05
CA GLY A 51 7.24 6.75 2.02
C GLY A 51 6.29 6.38 0.87
N GLY A 52 5.88 5.11 0.75
CA GLY A 52 4.80 4.70 -0.13
C GLY A 52 3.48 5.43 0.16
N ALA A 53 3.23 5.79 1.42
CA ALA A 53 2.07 6.61 1.78
C ALA A 53 2.15 8.02 1.20
N ASN A 54 3.36 8.60 1.13
CA ASN A 54 3.58 9.89 0.47
C ASN A 54 3.26 9.79 -1.02
N ARG A 55 3.71 8.72 -1.69
CA ARG A 55 3.42 8.51 -3.12
C ARG A 55 1.93 8.37 -3.38
N LEU A 56 1.22 7.59 -2.57
CA LEU A 56 -0.24 7.47 -2.64
C LEU A 56 -0.92 8.82 -2.46
N PHE A 57 -0.48 9.60 -1.46
CA PHE A 57 -1.04 10.92 -1.18
C PHE A 57 -0.83 11.88 -2.36
N ASP A 58 0.41 12.05 -2.80
CA ASP A 58 0.80 13.06 -3.80
C ASP A 58 0.23 12.77 -5.19
N SER A 59 0.02 11.49 -5.52
CA SER A 59 -0.39 11.06 -6.85
C SER A 59 -1.91 11.06 -7.07
N LEU A 60 -2.71 11.30 -6.03
CA LEU A 60 -4.17 11.29 -6.09
C LEU A 60 -4.75 12.70 -5.93
N SER A 61 -5.85 12.96 -6.65
CA SER A 61 -6.69 14.14 -6.38
C SER A 61 -7.30 14.04 -4.99
N PRO A 62 -7.72 15.17 -4.36
CA PRO A 62 -8.33 15.14 -3.03
C PRO A 62 -9.52 14.18 -2.91
N GLU A 63 -10.33 14.07 -3.96
CA GLU A 63 -11.50 13.18 -4.02
C GLU A 63 -11.06 11.72 -4.06
N ALA A 64 -10.18 11.35 -5.00
CA ALA A 64 -9.68 9.98 -5.12
C ALA A 64 -8.89 9.54 -3.88
N ARG A 65 -8.18 10.48 -3.23
CA ARG A 65 -7.43 10.23 -2.01
C ARG A 65 -8.34 9.91 -0.83
N ALA A 66 -9.51 10.55 -0.74
CA ALA A 66 -10.50 10.25 0.29
C ALA A 66 -11.04 8.81 0.19
N ASP A 67 -11.07 8.26 -1.03
CA ASP A 67 -11.49 6.87 -1.28
C ASP A 67 -10.34 5.85 -1.14
N CYS A 68 -9.09 6.32 -1.11
CA CYS A 68 -7.89 5.47 -1.05
C CYS A 68 -7.19 5.55 0.32
N ILE A 69 -7.87 5.09 1.37
CA ILE A 69 -7.32 5.04 2.74
C ILE A 69 -6.72 3.66 3.06
N PRO A 70 -5.38 3.53 3.21
CA PRO A 70 -4.76 2.25 3.49
C PRO A 70 -5.13 1.75 4.89
N ASN A 71 -5.06 0.43 5.09
CA ASN A 71 -5.28 -0.17 6.40
C ASN A 71 -4.10 0.10 7.32
N TYR A 72 -2.88 -0.02 6.78
CA TYR A 72 -1.64 0.17 7.53
C TYR A 72 -0.64 1.05 6.80
N ILE A 73 0.13 1.81 7.57
CA ILE A 73 1.42 2.36 7.13
C ILE A 73 2.48 1.76 8.04
N VAL A 74 3.47 1.09 7.46
CA VAL A 74 4.50 0.35 8.19
C VAL A 74 5.89 0.69 7.69
N GLY A 75 6.89 0.58 8.56
CA GLY A 75 8.29 0.86 8.23
C GLY A 75 9.01 1.50 9.41
N ASP A 76 10.24 1.98 9.21
CA ASP A 76 10.94 2.76 10.24
C ASP A 76 10.38 4.19 10.43
N LEU A 77 9.57 4.63 9.46
CA LEU A 77 8.87 5.91 9.40
C LEU A 77 9.81 7.11 9.28
N ASP A 78 10.98 6.94 8.65
CA ASP A 78 11.94 8.01 8.44
C ASP A 78 11.61 8.91 7.24
N SER A 79 10.87 8.38 6.26
CA SER A 79 10.50 9.10 5.04
C SER A 79 9.04 9.56 5.02
N LEU A 80 8.15 8.97 5.83
CA LEU A 80 6.76 9.40 5.96
C LEU A 80 6.66 10.86 6.46
N ARG A 81 6.01 11.71 5.67
CA ARG A 81 5.84 13.12 6.06
C ARG A 81 4.78 13.28 7.15
N PRO A 82 4.97 14.16 8.15
CA PRO A 82 4.04 14.31 9.27
C PRO A 82 2.60 14.62 8.87
N GLU A 83 2.41 15.49 7.87
CA GLU A 83 1.06 15.87 7.40
C GLU A 83 0.35 14.73 6.66
N VAL A 84 1.12 13.86 5.99
CA VAL A 84 0.58 12.66 5.32
C VAL A 84 0.19 11.62 6.35
N LYS A 85 1.05 11.42 7.36
CA LYS A 85 0.75 10.55 8.51
C LYS A 85 -0.55 10.97 9.19
N GLU A 86 -0.64 12.24 9.58
CA GLU A 86 -1.82 12.79 10.27
C GLU A 86 -3.09 12.64 9.41
N TYR A 87 -3.00 12.91 8.11
CA TYR A 87 -4.13 12.76 7.19
C TYR A 87 -4.71 11.34 7.20
N TYR A 88 -3.86 10.31 7.14
CA TYR A 88 -4.28 8.91 7.09
C TYR A 88 -4.68 8.36 8.47
N GLU A 89 -3.96 8.71 9.53
CA GLU A 89 -4.33 8.34 10.91
C GLU A 89 -5.73 8.85 11.28
N ASN A 90 -6.04 10.10 10.95
CA ASN A 90 -7.36 10.69 11.18
C ASN A 90 -8.50 10.01 10.39
N ARG A 91 -8.16 9.17 9.40
CA ARG A 91 -9.11 8.41 8.58
C ARG A 91 -9.10 6.91 8.91
N GLY A 92 -8.43 6.51 9.99
CA GLY A 92 -8.46 5.15 10.51
C GLY A 92 -7.32 4.25 10.01
N THR A 93 -6.33 4.79 9.32
CA THR A 93 -5.10 4.05 9.01
C THR A 93 -4.28 3.81 10.28
N LEU A 94 -3.83 2.57 10.48
CA LEU A 94 -2.97 2.21 11.59
C LEU A 94 -1.50 2.36 11.21
N VAL A 95 -0.80 3.30 11.84
CA VAL A 95 0.63 3.53 11.60
C VAL A 95 1.46 2.72 12.60
N LYS A 96 2.31 1.82 12.10
CA LYS A 96 3.17 0.96 12.92
C LYS A 96 4.63 1.20 12.60
N LYS A 97 5.37 1.70 13.59
CA LYS A 97 6.82 1.82 13.51
C LYS A 97 7.48 0.46 13.75
N MET A 98 8.34 0.02 12.85
CA MET A 98 9.09 -1.23 12.93
C MET A 98 10.58 -0.93 12.85
N ALA A 99 11.26 -1.06 13.99
CA ALA A 99 12.64 -0.61 14.21
C ALA A 99 13.73 -1.59 13.75
N SER A 100 13.36 -2.72 13.11
CA SER A 100 14.34 -3.66 12.52
C SER A 100 15.13 -2.93 11.43
N GLN A 101 16.43 -2.67 11.68
CA GLN A 101 17.34 -2.02 10.74
C GLN A 101 18.02 -3.00 9.78
N ASP A 102 17.78 -4.30 9.95
CA ASP A 102 18.37 -5.36 9.12
C ASP A 102 17.44 -5.80 7.96
N GLU A 103 16.24 -5.23 7.88
CA GLU A 103 15.18 -5.58 6.93
C GLU A 103 14.64 -4.31 6.24
N ASN A 104 14.38 -4.38 4.94
CA ASN A 104 13.78 -3.27 4.20
C ASN A 104 12.27 -3.17 4.49
N ASP A 105 11.62 -2.06 4.12
CA ASP A 105 10.18 -1.88 4.44
C ASP A 105 9.24 -2.82 3.68
N LEU A 106 9.69 -3.42 2.57
CA LEU A 106 8.93 -4.47 1.90
C LEU A 106 8.91 -5.76 2.74
N ASP A 107 10.00 -6.10 3.41
CA ASP A 107 10.06 -7.27 4.31
C ASP A 107 9.21 -7.07 5.58
N LYS A 108 8.90 -5.81 5.92
CA LYS A 108 8.07 -5.42 7.08
C LYS A 108 6.57 -5.33 6.77
N ALA A 109 6.19 -5.30 5.49
CA ALA A 109 4.81 -5.08 5.02
C ALA A 109 4.05 -6.37 4.71
#